data_AF-B9XDA9-F1
#
_entry.id   AF-B9XDA9-F1
#
_cell.length_a   1.000
_cell.length_b   1.000
_cell.length_c   1.000
_cell.angle_alpha   90.00
_cell.angle_beta   90.00
_cell.angle_gamma   90.00
#
_symmetry.space_group_name_H-M   'P 1'
#
loop_
_entity.id
_entity.type
_entity.pdbx_description
1 polymer ?
#
loop_
_entity_poly.entity_id
_entity_poly.type
_entity_poly.pdbx_seq_one_letter_code
_entity_poly.pdbx_strand_id
1 'polypeptide(L)'
;MTLNSERMRLIMRMRIGYGWAGSMNVLIQDIQTAQFLTHDNRWTKNPAEAENYGFSLTAHSAARMLNLQGYQILFYCPETHYQILIYSSEGTQPSPQSN
;
A
#
# COMPACT_ATOMS: atom_id res chain seq x y z
N MET A 1 -11.58 29.55 7.25
CA MET A 1 -11.55 28.07 7.15
C MET A 1 -10.14 27.66 6.77
N THR A 2 -9.35 27.26 7.75
CA THR A 2 -7.91 26.97 7.57
C THR A 2 -7.77 25.48 7.34
N LEU A 3 -7.38 25.07 6.13
CA LEU A 3 -7.07 23.69 5.81
C LEU A 3 -5.76 23.34 6.52
N ASN A 4 -5.83 22.69 7.69
CA ASN A 4 -4.67 22.07 8.31
C ASN A 4 -4.29 20.85 7.47
N SER A 5 -3.47 21.07 6.44
CA SER A 5 -2.81 20.00 5.71
C SER A 5 -1.70 19.43 6.60
N GLU A 6 -2.07 18.52 7.51
CA GLU A 6 -1.13 17.69 8.23
C GLU A 6 -0.29 16.91 7.22
N ARG A 7 0.98 17.33 7.10
CA ARG A 7 1.97 16.60 6.31
C ARG A 7 2.20 15.27 6.99
N MET A 8 1.62 14.19 6.46
CA MET A 8 1.98 12.83 6.85
C MET A 8 3.51 12.67 6.72
N ARG A 9 4.20 12.49 7.85
CA ARG A 9 5.64 12.19 7.88
C ARG A 9 5.81 10.70 8.07
N LEU A 10 6.25 10.00 7.03
CA LEU A 10 6.65 8.61 7.13
C LEU A 10 8.12 8.55 7.60
N ILE A 11 8.38 7.92 8.75
CA ILE A 11 9.74 7.63 9.23
C ILE A 11 9.96 6.13 9.12
N MET A 12 10.75 5.71 8.13
CA MET A 12 11.13 4.31 7.94
C MET A 12 12.55 4.09 8.47
N ARG A 13 12.73 3.08 9.34
CA ARG A 13 14.04 2.65 9.84
C ARG A 13 14.37 1.29 9.24
N MET A 14 15.38 1.23 8.36
CA MET A 14 15.85 -0.02 7.76
C MET A 14 17.24 -0.41 8.27
N ARG A 15 17.51 -1.71 8.28
CA ARG A 15 18.81 -2.28 8.63
C ARG A 15 19.81 -1.94 7.53
N ILE A 16 20.95 -1.36 7.90
CA ILE A 16 22.01 -0.94 6.97
C ILE A 16 22.48 -2.16 6.16
N GLY A 17 22.34 -2.10 4.83
CA GLY A 17 22.79 -3.15 3.89
C GLY A 17 21.92 -3.35 2.66
N TYR A 18 20.63 -3.00 2.71
CA TYR A 18 19.72 -3.03 1.56
C TYR A 18 19.57 -1.63 0.99
N GLY A 19 20.37 -1.31 -0.03
CA GLY A 19 20.13 -0.13 -0.87
C GLY A 19 18.81 -0.32 -1.64
N TRP A 20 18.10 0.78 -1.90
CA TRP A 20 16.95 0.82 -2.81
C TRP A 20 17.42 0.59 -4.25
N ALA A 21 17.87 -0.63 -4.56
CA ALA A 21 18.27 -1.01 -5.91
C ALA A 21 17.06 -1.51 -6.74
N GLY A 22 15.88 -1.63 -6.13
CA GLY A 22 14.66 -2.12 -6.78
C GLY A 22 13.54 -1.09 -6.84
N SER A 23 12.78 -1.13 -7.93
CA SER A 23 11.55 -0.36 -8.10
C SER A 23 10.49 -0.85 -7.11
N MET A 24 10.21 -0.06 -6.08
CA MET A 24 9.12 -0.34 -5.16
C MET A 24 7.79 -0.03 -5.85
N ASN A 25 6.87 -1.00 -5.83
CA ASN A 25 5.53 -0.83 -6.37
C ASN A 25 4.60 -0.29 -5.28
N VAL A 26 3.70 0.60 -5.65
CA VAL A 26 2.61 1.05 -4.78
C VAL A 26 1.34 0.37 -5.25
N LEU A 27 0.77 -0.49 -4.41
CA LEU A 27 -0.35 -1.36 -4.76
C LEU A 27 -1.58 -1.02 -3.90
N ILE A 28 -2.77 -1.25 -4.46
CA ILE A 28 -4.03 -1.23 -3.73
C ILE A 28 -4.40 -2.67 -3.41
N GLN A 29 -4.72 -2.94 -2.14
CA GLN A 29 -5.16 -4.25 -1.67
C GLN A 29 -6.50 -4.15 -0.96
N ASP A 30 -7.39 -5.10 -1.24
CA ASP A 30 -8.63 -5.28 -0.50
C ASP A 30 -8.35 -5.87 0.89
N ILE A 31 -8.88 -5.24 1.94
CA ILE A 31 -8.58 -5.62 3.34
C ILE A 31 -9.18 -6.98 3.69
N GLN A 32 -10.31 -7.37 3.09
CA GLN A 32 -11.02 -8.59 3.46
C GLN A 32 -10.43 -9.83 2.79
N THR A 33 -10.06 -9.69 1.52
CA THR A 33 -9.63 -10.80 0.65
C THR A 33 -8.12 -10.87 0.48
N ALA A 34 -7.40 -9.81 0.87
CA ALA A 34 -5.98 -9.61 0.63
C ALA A 34 -5.59 -9.66 -0.87
N GLN A 35 -6.56 -9.45 -1.78
CA GLN A 35 -6.32 -9.38 -3.21
C GLN A 35 -5.86 -7.99 -3.63
N PHE A 36 -5.08 -7.93 -4.69
CA PHE A 36 -4.51 -6.71 -5.25
C PHE A 36 -5.28 -6.29 -6.50
N LEU A 37 -5.40 -4.98 -6.69
CA LEU A 37 -6.08 -4.41 -7.85
C LEU A 37 -5.14 -4.42 -9.06
N THR A 38 -5.64 -4.96 -10.18
CA THR A 38 -4.94 -4.97 -11.48
C THR A 38 -5.33 -3.76 -12.33
N HIS A 39 -4.58 -3.52 -13.41
CA HIS A 39 -4.83 -2.39 -14.32
C HIS A 39 -6.20 -2.44 -15.01
N ASP A 40 -6.77 -3.64 -15.20
CA ASP A 40 -8.12 -3.85 -15.74
C ASP A 40 -9.22 -3.84 -14.66
N ASN A 41 -8.91 -3.30 -13.47
CA ASN A 41 -9.80 -3.21 -12.30
C ASN A 41 -10.34 -4.57 -11.82
N ARG A 42 -9.53 -5.63 -11.99
CA ARG A 42 -9.82 -6.96 -11.44
C ARG A 42 -9.00 -7.19 -10.17
N TRP A 43 -9.38 -8.23 -9.43
CA TRP A 43 -8.69 -8.62 -8.20
C TRP A 43 -7.85 -9.87 -8.43
N THR A 44 -6.58 -9.82 -8.04
CA THR A 44 -5.64 -10.95 -8.13
C THR A 44 -5.03 -11.25 -6.77
N LYS A 45 -4.64 -12.51 -6.54
CA LYS A 45 -3.83 -12.87 -5.35
C LYS A 45 -2.34 -12.68 -5.62
N ASN A 46 -1.94 -12.42 -6.86
CA ASN A 46 -0.55 -12.28 -7.26
C ASN A 46 -0.14 -10.79 -7.27
N PRO A 47 0.70 -10.32 -6.33
CA PRO A 47 1.12 -8.91 -6.30
C PRO A 47 1.96 -8.50 -7.52
N ALA A 48 2.53 -9.44 -8.27
CA ALA A 48 3.26 -9.14 -9.50
C ALA A 48 2.35 -8.74 -10.68
N GLU A 49 1.07 -9.11 -10.62
CA GLU A 49 0.04 -8.74 -11.60
C GLU A 49 -0.68 -7.43 -11.23
N ALA A 50 -0.43 -6.92 -10.03
CA ALA A 50 -1.09 -5.73 -9.51
C ALA A 50 -0.61 -4.47 -10.24
N GLU A 51 -1.50 -3.49 -10.34
CA GLU A 51 -1.13 -2.19 -10.90
C GLU A 51 -0.21 -1.43 -9.94
N ASN A 52 0.93 -0.98 -10.49
CA ASN A 52 1.81 -0.08 -9.77
C ASN A 52 1.37 1.37 -9.98
N TYR A 53 0.84 1.98 -8.94
CA TYR A 53 0.39 3.39 -8.95
C TYR A 53 1.52 4.40 -8.77
N GLY A 54 2.75 3.93 -8.50
CA GLY A 54 3.96 4.73 -8.30
C GLY A 54 4.00 5.53 -6.99
N PHE A 55 2.88 6.15 -6.60
CA PHE A 55 2.75 6.97 -5.40
C PHE A 55 1.45 6.64 -4.65
N SER A 56 1.50 6.73 -3.32
CA SER A 56 0.33 6.48 -2.47
C SER A 56 -0.82 7.43 -2.74
N LEU A 57 -0.54 8.69 -3.10
CA LEU A 57 -1.57 9.65 -3.47
C LEU A 57 -2.31 9.21 -4.74
N THR A 58 -1.60 8.74 -5.77
CA THR A 58 -2.20 8.23 -7.00
C THR A 58 -3.07 7.01 -6.74
N ALA A 59 -2.58 6.07 -5.93
CA ALA A 59 -3.35 4.90 -5.50
C ALA A 59 -4.64 5.31 -4.75
N HIS A 60 -4.54 6.27 -3.84
CA HIS A 60 -5.70 6.74 -3.08
C HIS A 60 -6.73 7.44 -3.97
N SER A 61 -6.28 8.26 -4.93
CA SER A 61 -7.16 8.89 -5.93
C SER A 61 -7.87 7.84 -6.80
N ALA A 62 -7.15 6.83 -7.29
CA ALA A 62 -7.73 5.75 -8.08
C ALA A 62 -8.79 4.97 -7.30
N ALA A 63 -8.48 4.59 -6.05
CA ALA A 63 -9.43 3.89 -5.19
C ALA A 63 -10.71 4.69 -4.93
N ARG A 64 -10.59 6.02 -4.75
CA ARG A 64 -11.76 6.91 -4.63
C ARG A 64 -12.57 7.01 -5.91
N MET A 65 -11.93 7.09 -7.07
CA MET A 65 -12.62 7.12 -8.36
C MET A 65 -13.41 5.83 -8.63
N LEU A 66 -12.86 4.69 -8.19
CA LEU A 66 -13.50 3.38 -8.29
C LEU A 66 -14.52 3.11 -7.17
N ASN A 67 -14.73 4.05 -6.25
CA ASN A 67 -15.58 3.89 -5.06
C ASN A 67 -15.27 2.64 -4.22
N LEU A 68 -14.00 2.25 -4.15
CA LEU A 68 -13.57 1.08 -3.38
C LEU A 68 -13.85 1.30 -1.88
N GLN A 69 -14.39 0.27 -1.24
CA GLN A 69 -14.61 0.23 0.20
C GLN A 69 -13.61 -0.74 0.82
N GLY A 70 -13.08 -0.43 2.00
CA GLY A 70 -12.23 -1.36 2.75
C GLY A 70 -10.96 -1.77 2.01
N TYR A 71 -10.20 -0.80 1.49
CA TYR A 71 -8.89 -1.05 0.87
C TYR A 71 -7.76 -0.46 1.71
N GLN A 72 -6.56 -0.96 1.47
CA GLN A 72 -5.32 -0.41 1.99
C GLN A 72 -4.31 -0.19 0.84
N ILE A 73 -3.40 0.73 1.07
CA ILE A 73 -2.30 1.02 0.15
C ILE A 73 -1.02 0.47 0.77
N LEU A 74 -0.30 -0.33 0.00
CA LEU A 74 0.94 -0.96 0.44
C LEU A 74 2.07 -0.70 -0.55
N PHE A 75 3.26 -0.75 0.00
CA PHE A 75 4.49 -0.68 -0.77
C PHE A 75 5.05 -2.08 -0.90
N TYR A 76 5.22 -2.56 -2.13
CA TYR A 76 5.66 -3.90 -2.45
C TYR A 76 7.03 -3.86 -3.11
N CYS A 77 7.98 -4.64 -2.63
CA CYS A 77 9.27 -4.87 -3.27
C CYS A 77 9.24 -6.22 -4.00
N PRO A 78 9.18 -6.25 -5.34
CA PRO A 78 9.09 -7.51 -6.09
C PRO A 78 10.31 -8.40 -5.88
N GLU A 79 11.50 -7.81 -5.72
CA GLU A 79 12.78 -8.53 -5.60
C GLU A 79 12.88 -9.36 -4.33
N THR A 80 12.31 -8.86 -3.23
CA THR A 80 12.39 -9.51 -1.91
C THR A 80 11.05 -10.06 -1.44
N HIS A 81 10.00 -9.88 -2.24
CA HIS A 81 8.60 -10.13 -1.87
C HIS A 81 8.20 -9.46 -0.54
N TYR A 82 8.88 -8.37 -0.18
CA TYR A 82 8.60 -7.64 1.05
C TYR A 82 7.46 -6.65 0.86
N GLN A 83 6.58 -6.52 1.85
CA GLN A 83 5.48 -5.56 1.83
C GLN A 83 5.48 -4.67 3.07
N ILE A 84 5.21 -3.38 2.88
CA ILE A 84 5.04 -2.40 3.95
C ILE A 84 3.61 -1.88 3.89
N LEU A 85 2.87 -2.10 4.98
CA LEU A 85 1.54 -1.54 5.17
C LEU A 85 1.65 -0.26 6.00
N ILE A 86 1.00 0.81 5.54
CA ILE A 86 0.89 2.05 6.30
C ILE A 86 -0.45 2.08 7.02
N TYR A 87 -0.40 2.12 8.35
CA TYR A 87 -1.57 2.37 9.20
C TYR A 87 -1.56 3.82 9.68
N SER A 88 -2.72 4.48 9.73
CA SER A 88 -2.85 5.71 10.51
C SER A 88 -2.78 5.37 11.99
N SER A 89 -2.26 6.27 12.82
CA SER A 89 -2.17 6.08 14.28
C SER A 89 -3.54 5.95 14.96
N GLU A 90 -4.63 6.25 14.25
CA GLU A 90 -6.01 6.10 14.73
C GLU A 90 -6.67 4.77 14.27
N GLY A 91 -6.02 4.03 13.36
CA GLY A 91 -6.47 2.72 12.91
C GLY A 91 -5.93 1.62 13.82
N THR A 92 -6.82 0.83 14.42
CA THR A 92 -6.50 -0.38 15.16
C THR A 92 -5.51 -1.24 14.35
N GLN A 93 -4.30 -1.45 14.89
CA GLN A 93 -3.36 -2.42 14.34
C GLN A 93 -4.07 -3.77 14.22
N PRO A 94 -4.14 -4.41 13.04
CA PRO A 94 -4.54 -5.80 12.99
C PRO A 94 -3.48 -6.59 13.77
N SER A 95 -3.95 -7.38 14.73
CA SER A 95 -3.12 -8.28 15.52
C SER A 95 -2.22 -9.06 14.58
N PRO A 96 -0.89 -9.15 14.83
CA PRO A 96 -0.05 -10.02 14.04
C PRO A 96 -0.63 -11.44 14.10
N GLN A 97 -0.99 -11.99 12.94
CA GLN A 97 -1.41 -13.39 12.83
C GLN A 97 -0.28 -14.25 13.38
N SER A 98 -0.54 -14.85 14.53
CA SER A 98 0.33 -15.83 15.16
C SER A 98 0.22 -17.10 14.35
N ASN A 99 1.32 -17.54 13.75
CA ASN A 99 1.52 -18.94 13.37
C ASN A 99 2.27 -19.63 14.50
#